data_AF-A0A264W125-F1
#
_entry.id   AF-A0A264W125-F1
#
_cell.length_a   1.000
_cell.length_b   1.000
_cell.length_c   1.000
_cell.angle_alpha   90.00
_cell.angle_beta   90.00
_cell.angle_gamma   90.00
#
_symmetry.space_group_name_H-M   'P 1'
#
loop_
_entity.id
_entity.type
_entity.pdbx_description
1 polymer ?
#
loop_
_entity_poly.entity_id
_entity_poly.type
_entity_poly.pdbx_seq_one_letter_code
_entity_poly.pdbx_strand_id
1 'polypeptide(L)'
;MSDQTITRVAVDIYGNTYKMAGYESAGHMRLVATMVDDKMREIQRTNPSLDTAKLAVLTAVNTMHDYLKVKEQMEQLEQELKQIKGGLNG
;
A
#
# COMPACT_ATOMS: atom_id res chain seq x y z
N MET A 1 6.10 27.83 7.24
CA MET A 1 5.81 26.70 6.33
C MET A 1 6.79 25.60 6.71
N SER A 2 6.30 24.44 7.14
CA SER A 2 7.15 23.31 7.54
C SER A 2 7.84 22.72 6.32
N ASP A 3 9.16 22.83 6.23
CA ASP A 3 9.97 22.10 5.26
C ASP A 3 9.75 20.60 5.48
N GLN A 4 8.93 19.97 4.63
CA GLN A 4 8.82 18.52 4.63
C GLN A 4 10.14 17.96 4.08
N THR A 5 10.96 17.40 4.97
CA THR A 5 12.24 16.81 4.59
C THR A 5 11.98 15.56 3.75
N ILE A 6 12.57 15.51 2.55
CA ILE A 6 12.46 14.34 1.67
C ILE A 6 13.43 13.27 2.16
N THR A 7 12.90 12.13 2.58
CA THR A 7 13.66 10.91 2.85
C THR A 7 13.96 10.19 1.53
N ARG A 8 15.19 9.74 1.35
CA ARG A 8 15.61 8.91 0.20
C ARG A 8 16.10 7.55 0.69
N VAL A 9 15.61 6.48 0.09
CA VAL A 9 15.96 5.10 0.45
C VAL A 9 16.17 4.27 -0.81
N ALA A 10 17.23 3.46 -0.82
CA ALA A 10 17.40 2.38 -1.79
C ALA A 10 16.75 1.12 -1.25
N VAL A 11 15.91 0.47 -2.06
CA VAL A 11 15.20 -0.77 -1.72
C VAL A 11 15.33 -1.77 -2.86
N ASP A 12 15.22 -3.05 -2.55
CA ASP A 12 15.20 -4.11 -3.55
C ASP A 12 13.78 -4.68 -3.66
N ILE A 13 13.25 -4.69 -4.87
CA ILE A 13 11.93 -5.22 -5.19
C ILE A 13 12.08 -6.17 -6.38
N TYR A 14 11.74 -7.43 -6.17
CA TYR A 14 11.78 -8.51 -7.15
C TYR A 14 13.13 -8.60 -7.88
N GLY A 15 14.22 -8.51 -7.12
CA GLY A 15 15.60 -8.58 -7.62
C GLY A 15 16.12 -7.31 -8.31
N ASN A 16 15.34 -6.22 -8.33
CA ASN A 16 15.75 -4.94 -8.88
C ASN A 16 15.87 -3.89 -7.77
N THR A 17 16.94 -3.10 -7.80
CA THR A 17 17.15 -2.01 -6.84
C THR A 17 16.50 -0.71 -7.33
N TYR A 18 15.63 -0.13 -6.49
CA TYR A 18 14.96 1.14 -6.74
C TYR A 18 15.37 2.20 -5.71
N LYS A 19 15.54 3.44 -6.17
CA LYS A 19 15.76 4.61 -5.30
C LYS A 19 14.42 5.33 -5.12
N MET A 20 13.83 5.19 -3.95
CA MET A 20 12.56 5.84 -3.59
C MET A 20 12.82 7.14 -2.84
N ALA A 21 11.99 8.15 -3.10
CA ALA A 21 11.97 9.42 -2.38
C ALA A 21 10.56 9.67 -1.86
N GLY A 22 10.42 10.04 -0.59
CA GLY A 22 9.12 10.25 0.05
C GLY A 22 9.23 11.07 1.32
N TYR A 23 8.10 11.51 1.84
CA TYR A 23 8.01 12.27 3.10
C TYR A 23 7.89 11.36 4.33
N GLU A 24 7.71 10.07 4.10
CA GLU A 24 7.63 9.05 5.14
C GLU A 24 9.01 8.70 5.71
N SER A 25 9.00 8.03 6.87
CA SER A 25 10.23 7.53 7.47
C SER A 25 10.89 6.46 6.60
N ALA A 26 12.22 6.37 6.67
CA ALA A 26 12.97 5.36 5.92
C ALA A 26 12.55 3.91 6.28
N GLY A 27 12.12 3.68 7.52
CA GLY A 27 11.59 2.40 7.97
C GLY A 27 10.26 2.06 7.30
N HIS A 28 9.32 3.01 7.28
CA HIS A 28 8.03 2.84 6.60
C HIS A 28 8.22 2.56 5.10
N MET A 29 9.08 3.34 4.44
CA MET A 29 9.37 3.15 3.02
C MET A 29 9.97 1.76 2.73
N ARG A 30 10.89 1.26 3.57
CA ARG A 30 11.42 -0.10 3.45
C ARG A 30 10.35 -1.16 3.64
N LEU A 31 9.49 -0.98 4.64
CA LEU A 31 8.39 -1.91 4.90
C LEU A 31 7.46 -2.02 3.70
N VAL A 32 7.08 -0.88 3.10
CA VAL A 32 6.25 -0.86 1.88
C VAL A 32 6.94 -1.64 0.75
N ALA A 33 8.25 -1.44 0.53
CA ALA A 33 8.98 -2.19 -0.48
C ALA A 33 9.01 -3.70 -0.23
N THR A 34 9.22 -4.12 1.03
CA THR A 34 9.16 -5.53 1.42
C THR A 34 7.78 -6.13 1.15
N MET A 35 6.71 -5.41 1.50
CA MET A 35 5.33 -5.88 1.25
C MET A 35 5.04 -6.03 -0.24
N VAL A 36 5.56 -5.13 -1.08
CA VAL A 36 5.42 -5.25 -2.55
C VAL A 36 6.20 -6.46 -3.07
N ASP A 37 7.45 -6.67 -2.62
CA ASP A 37 8.26 -7.84 -3.01
C ASP A 37 7.56 -9.15 -2.63
N ASP A 38 7.05 -9.25 -1.41
CA ASP A 38 6.32 -10.42 -0.94
C ASP A 38 5.06 -10.69 -1.78
N LYS A 39 4.29 -9.64 -2.10
CA LYS A 39 3.07 -9.78 -2.92
C LYS A 39 3.41 -10.19 -4.36
N MET A 40 4.47 -9.64 -4.94
CA MET A 40 4.96 -10.08 -6.25
C MET A 40 5.35 -11.56 -6.23
N ARG A 41 6.09 -12.01 -5.21
CA ARG A 41 6.47 -13.43 -5.09
C ARG A 41 5.28 -14.35 -4.87
N GLU A 42 4.29 -13.93 -4.09
CA GLU A 42 3.04 -14.66 -3.88
C GLU A 42 2.30 -14.88 -5.21
N ILE A 43 2.10 -13.81 -5.98
CA ILE A 43 1.41 -13.87 -7.27
C ILE A 43 2.18 -14.74 -8.27
N GLN A 44 3.51 -14.64 -8.30
CA GLN A 44 4.36 -15.44 -9.17
C GLN A 44 4.26 -16.94 -8.87
N ARG A 45 4.17 -17.33 -7.59
CA ARG A 45 4.01 -18.74 -7.20
C ARG A 45 2.73 -19.35 -7.77
N THR A 46 1.67 -18.57 -7.84
CA THR A 46 0.37 -19.00 -8.38
C THR A 46 0.34 -18.89 -9.91
N ASN A 47 1.12 -18.00 -10.52
CA ASN A 47 1.13 -17.73 -11.96
C ASN A 47 2.57 -17.68 -12.53
N PRO A 48 3.26 -18.82 -12.65
CA PRO A 48 4.69 -18.86 -12.97
C PRO A 48 5.06 -18.39 -14.38
N SER A 49 4.10 -18.26 -15.29
CA SER A 49 4.33 -17.81 -16.68
C SER A 49 4.28 -16.29 -16.87
N LEU A 50 4.05 -15.51 -15.81
CA LEU A 50 4.01 -14.06 -15.91
C LEU A 50 5.42 -13.49 -16.01
N ASP A 51 5.60 -12.56 -16.94
CA ASP A 51 6.79 -11.70 -16.95
C ASP A 51 6.74 -10.69 -15.80
N THR A 52 7.90 -10.16 -15.41
CA THR A 52 8.04 -9.24 -14.27
C THR A 52 7.19 -7.97 -14.42
N ALA A 53 7.00 -7.48 -15.66
CA ALA A 53 6.21 -6.28 -15.90
C ALA A 53 4.72 -6.53 -15.64
N LYS A 54 4.15 -7.61 -16.16
CA LYS A 54 2.76 -8.02 -15.88
C LYS A 54 2.57 -8.34 -14.40
N LEU A 55 3.55 -8.98 -13.77
CA LEU A 55 3.53 -9.25 -12.34
C LEU A 55 3.45 -7.96 -11.52
N ALA A 56 4.26 -6.95 -11.86
CA ALA A 56 4.24 -5.65 -11.19
C ALA A 56 2.89 -4.92 -11.37
N VAL A 57 2.35 -4.92 -12.59
CA VAL A 57 1.03 -4.32 -12.88
C VAL A 57 -0.08 -5.04 -12.12
N LEU A 58 -0.10 -6.38 -12.13
CA LEU A 58 -1.09 -7.16 -11.39
C LEU A 58 -0.99 -6.95 -9.88
N THR A 59 0.23 -6.81 -9.35
CA THR A 59 0.46 -6.46 -7.96
C THR A 59 -0.12 -5.09 -7.63
N ALA A 60 0.12 -4.08 -8.48
CA ALA A 60 -0.43 -2.74 -8.30
C ALA A 60 -1.97 -2.74 -8.34
N VAL A 61 -2.57 -3.46 -9.28
CA VAL A 61 -4.04 -3.59 -9.40
C VAL A 61 -4.63 -4.26 -8.16
N ASN A 62 -4.05 -5.38 -7.72
CA ASN A 62 -4.52 -6.10 -6.53
C ASN A 62 -4.42 -5.24 -5.27
N THR A 63 -3.28 -4.54 -5.07
CA THR A 63 -3.09 -3.66 -3.91
C THR A 63 -4.08 -2.48 -3.92
N MET A 64 -4.37 -1.89 -5.08
CA MET A 64 -5.36 -0.82 -5.18
C MET A 64 -6.78 -1.31 -4.94
N HIS A 65 -7.12 -2.52 -5.38
CA HIS A 65 -8.41 -3.14 -5.08
C HIS A 65 -8.60 -3.35 -3.57
N ASP A 66 -7.57 -3.87 -2.90
CA ASP A 66 -7.61 -4.07 -1.45
C ASP A 66 -7.68 -2.73 -0.69
N TYR A 67 -6.95 -1.70 -1.15
CA TYR A 67 -7.05 -0.35 -0.61
C TYR A 67 -8.48 0.21 -0.72
N LEU A 68 -9.14 0.05 -1.87
CA LEU A 68 -10.52 0.52 -2.06
C LEU A 68 -11.49 -0.16 -1.09
N LYS A 69 -11.39 -1.49 -0.92
CA LYS A 69 -12.22 -2.21 0.07
C LYS A 69 -12.00 -1.71 1.49
N VAL A 70 -10.74 -1.51 1.90
CA VAL A 70 -10.42 -0.99 3.24
C VAL A 70 -10.97 0.42 3.43
N LYS A 71 -10.86 1.26 2.39
CA LYS A 71 -11.41 2.62 2.41
C LYS A 71 -12.93 2.62 2.55
N GLU A 72 -13.63 1.79 1.77
CA GLU A 72 -15.09 1.63 1.86
C GLU A 72 -15.53 1.18 3.25
N GLN A 73 -14.83 0.19 3.83
CA GLN A 73 -15.09 -0.26 5.20
C GLN A 73 -14.86 0.86 6.24
N MET A 74 -13.80 1.65 6.08
CA MET A 74 -13.53 2.79 6.95
C MET A 74 -14.65 3.83 6.88
N GLU A 75 -15.10 4.17 5.67
CA GLU A 75 -16.20 5.12 5.45
C GLU A 75 -17.52 4.62 6.05
N GLN A 76 -17.82 3.32 5.93
CA GLN A 76 -18.98 2.69 6.56
C GLN A 76 -18.92 2.79 8.10
N LEU A 77 -17.78 2.43 8.69
CA LEU A 77 -17.58 2.52 10.15
C LEU A 77 -17.68 3.96 10.65
N GLU A 78 -17.15 4.95 9.91
CA GLU A 78 -17.30 6.36 10.25
C GLU A 78 -18.76 6.83 10.20
N GLN A 79 -19.55 6.34 9.25
CA GLN A 79 -20.98 6.62 9.17
C GLN A 79 -21.73 6.01 10.36
N GLU A 80 -21.47 4.75 10.70
CA GLU A 80 -22.07 4.08 11.86
C GLU A 80 -21.74 4.82 13.16
N LEU A 81 -20.47 5.22 13.36
CA LEU A 81 -20.05 6.01 14.53
C LEU A 81 -20.76 7.36 14.60
N LYS A 82 -21.02 8.02 13.46
CA LYS A 82 -21.79 9.28 13.41
C LYS A 82 -23.25 9.04 13.80
N GLN A 83 -23.88 7.97 13.33
CA GLN A 83 -25.27 7.64 13.69
C GLN A 83 -25.41 7.35 15.18
N ILE A 84 -24.50 6.55 15.75
CA ILE A 84 -24.50 6.25 17.19
C ILE A 84 -24.30 7.52 18.03
N LYS A 85 -23.32 8.37 17.67
CA LYS A 85 -23.09 9.65 18.38
C LYS A 85 -24.22 10.66 18.18
N GLY A 86 -24.91 10.64 17.05
CA GLY A 86 -26.08 11.47 16.80
C GLY A 86 -27.31 11.04 17.61
N GLY A 87 -27.53 9.73 17.75
CA GLY A 87 -28.62 9.15 18.54
C GLY A 87 -28.42 9.20 20.06
N LEU A 88 -27.19 9.44 20.54
CA LEU A 88 -26.89 9.64 21.97
C LEU A 88 -27.13 11.08 22.46
N ASN A 89 -27.38 12.02 21.54
CA ASN A 89 -27.61 13.44 21.85
C ASN A 89 -29.07 13.89 21.64
N GLY A 90 -30.02 12.96 21.53
CA GLY A 90 -31.47 13.21 21.49
C GLY A 90 -32.18 12.34 22.51
#